data_AF-A0A158QQF7-F1
#
_entry.id   AF-A0A158QQF7-F1
#
_cell.length_a   1.000
_cell.length_b   1.000
_cell.length_c   1.000
_cell.angle_alpha   90.00
_cell.angle_beta   90.00
_cell.angle_gamma   90.00
#
_symmetry.space_group_name_H-M   'P 1'
#
loop_
_entity.id
_entity.type
_entity.pdbx_description
1 polymer ?
#
loop_
_entity_poly.entity_id
_entity_poly.type
_entity_poly.pdbx_seq_one_letter_code
_entity_poly.pdbx_strand_id
1 'polypeptide(L)'
;MAPRGKLNLSVAAIVIRDNPFLEDIVFGDSNNVRAIAIPTLMVRGNRKLSNETINKLNALKAGARASKRNSIQAFGECSVPKPLKNLSDLIGCEWLHGDIKIERNQRDLLPPREPLKQFTLTGCVIVKHTVVENIDFLRNLREQRFPAWLCQNGVTMRAGAATGDEAKANDDDKAKNTTMWHLLLLAGDGTPFGETKIVCSGGVVTLDYIVTTIAGHHCAIIRGDLIIKNWTGDSSVLQDLKSVRKILGELRLEGNLRLKKVDFLTGLEEVEVGPNAKSGGVIIRDNPILEEVQLVSLKKVISYEIIAVIIENNPRLAVDLDEWYEIAGGENRTKLLLTYSEDRDGEGIVPLLVKITAAIVFVLVLVLTVYWFGWGTRWRKFSGLVPDNAKTPVVTRH
;
A
#
# COMPACT_ATOMS: atom_id res chain seq x y z
N MET A 1 -19.25 21.99 27.94
CA MET A 1 -19.94 21.30 26.82
C MET A 1 -19.15 20.05 26.48
N ALA A 2 -19.66 18.86 26.85
CA ALA A 2 -19.01 17.59 26.49
C ALA A 2 -19.34 17.23 25.03
N PRO A 3 -18.38 16.71 24.24
CA PRO A 3 -18.65 16.33 22.86
C PRO A 3 -19.53 15.07 22.83
N ARG A 4 -20.66 15.17 22.11
CA ARG A 4 -21.55 14.04 21.81
C ARG A 4 -20.82 13.06 20.89
N GLY A 5 -20.21 12.03 21.47
CA GLY A 5 -19.69 10.89 20.73
C GLY A 5 -20.85 10.13 20.06
N LYS A 6 -20.99 10.26 18.74
CA LYS A 6 -21.85 9.37 17.96
C LYS A 6 -21.14 8.03 17.79
N LEU A 7 -21.32 7.13 18.75
CA LEU A 7 -21.07 5.70 18.55
C LEU A 7 -22.20 5.15 17.69
N ASN A 8 -22.05 5.18 16.36
CA ASN A 8 -22.86 4.36 15.46
C ASN A 8 -22.39 2.90 15.55
N LEU A 9 -22.55 2.28 16.73
CA LEU A 9 -22.53 0.83 16.87
C LEU A 9 -23.84 0.32 16.26
N SER A 10 -23.82 0.08 14.95
CA SER A 10 -24.88 -0.68 14.32
C SER A 10 -24.75 -2.13 14.77
N VAL A 11 -25.42 -2.45 15.88
CA VAL A 11 -25.48 -3.80 16.45
C VAL A 11 -26.19 -4.72 15.45
N ALA A 12 -25.70 -5.95 15.31
CA ALA A 12 -26.47 -6.98 14.59
C ALA A 12 -27.81 -7.17 15.31
N ALA A 13 -28.92 -7.13 14.60
CA ALA A 13 -30.23 -7.25 15.24
C ALA A 13 -30.46 -8.64 15.85
N ILE A 14 -29.83 -9.67 15.27
CA ILE A 14 -29.86 -11.04 15.78
C ILE A 14 -28.42 -11.54 15.91
N VAL A 15 -28.03 -11.88 17.15
CA VAL A 15 -26.71 -12.42 17.48
C VAL A 15 -26.91 -13.77 18.17
N ILE A 16 -26.49 -14.84 17.50
CA ILE A 16 -26.50 -16.20 18.03
C ILE A 16 -25.05 -16.66 18.09
N ARG A 17 -24.53 -16.88 19.29
CA ARG A 17 -23.12 -17.27 19.46
C ARG A 17 -22.91 -18.27 20.57
N ASP A 18 -21.81 -19.00 20.46
CA ASP A 18 -21.22 -19.77 21.54
C ASP A 18 -22.17 -20.83 22.15
N ASN A 19 -23.12 -21.35 21.36
CA ASN A 19 -24.01 -22.42 21.79
C ASN A 19 -23.55 -23.77 21.22
N PRO A 20 -22.87 -24.62 22.02
CA PRO A 20 -22.34 -25.89 21.54
C PRO A 20 -23.41 -26.93 21.24
N PHE A 21 -24.66 -26.70 21.67
CA PHE A 21 -25.79 -27.62 21.48
C PHE A 21 -26.77 -27.17 20.40
N LEU A 22 -26.56 -25.99 19.80
CA LEU A 22 -27.45 -25.48 18.76
C LEU A 22 -27.28 -26.29 17.48
N GLU A 23 -28.32 -27.00 17.07
CA GLU A 23 -28.32 -27.86 15.89
C GLU A 23 -29.02 -27.21 14.68
N ASP A 24 -30.04 -26.38 14.91
CA ASP A 24 -30.81 -25.74 13.84
C ASP A 24 -31.32 -24.33 14.24
N ILE A 25 -31.58 -23.48 13.25
CA ILE A 25 -32.14 -22.14 13.37
C ILE A 25 -33.22 -22.01 12.29
N VAL A 26 -34.48 -21.94 12.71
CA VAL A 26 -35.64 -21.84 11.81
C VAL A 26 -36.19 -20.41 11.85
N PHE A 27 -36.26 -19.76 10.69
CA PHE A 27 -36.87 -18.43 10.53
C PHE A 27 -38.26 -18.56 9.89
N GLY A 28 -39.30 -18.71 10.71
CA GLY A 28 -40.68 -18.78 10.25
C GLY A 28 -40.91 -19.83 9.15
N ASP A 29 -41.98 -19.67 8.38
CA ASP A 29 -42.18 -20.46 7.16
C ASP A 29 -41.17 -19.99 6.10
N SER A 30 -40.13 -20.79 5.87
CA SER A 30 -38.95 -20.46 5.04
C SER A 30 -39.31 -20.06 3.61
N ASN A 31 -40.53 -20.37 3.16
CA ASN A 31 -41.02 -20.03 1.83
C ASN A 31 -41.57 -18.60 1.73
N ASN A 32 -41.85 -17.93 2.86
CA ASN A 32 -42.55 -16.64 2.88
C ASN A 32 -41.74 -15.47 3.47
N VAL A 33 -40.57 -15.72 4.06
CA VAL A 33 -39.71 -14.63 4.58
C VAL A 33 -38.98 -13.97 3.43
N ARG A 34 -39.48 -12.81 2.98
CA ARG A 34 -38.77 -11.97 2.00
C ARG A 34 -37.41 -11.54 2.58
N ALA A 35 -36.32 -11.83 1.88
CA ALA A 35 -34.94 -11.50 2.30
C ALA A 35 -34.74 -10.02 2.69
N ILE A 36 -35.56 -9.10 2.13
CA ILE A 36 -35.54 -7.66 2.40
C ILE A 36 -35.88 -7.32 3.88
N ALA A 37 -36.59 -8.20 4.58
CA ALA A 37 -37.03 -7.96 5.96
C ALA A 37 -36.09 -8.56 7.03
N ILE A 38 -35.02 -9.23 6.62
CA ILE A 38 -34.14 -9.93 7.57
C ILE A 38 -33.12 -8.92 8.11
N PRO A 39 -33.12 -8.65 9.42
CA PRO A 39 -32.19 -7.69 9.97
C PRO A 39 -30.79 -8.31 10.04
N THR A 40 -29.78 -7.50 10.35
CA THR A 40 -28.38 -7.96 10.39
C THR A 40 -28.19 -9.18 11.30
N LEU A 41 -27.60 -10.24 10.76
CA LEU A 41 -27.49 -11.55 11.41
C LEU A 41 -26.03 -11.93 11.66
N MET A 42 -25.71 -12.28 12.91
CA MET A 42 -24.43 -12.85 13.30
C MET A 42 -24.64 -14.21 13.96
N VAL A 43 -24.14 -15.28 13.32
CA VAL A 43 -24.19 -16.66 13.83
C VAL A 43 -22.77 -17.20 13.86
N ARG A 44 -22.19 -17.38 15.06
CA ARG A 44 -20.77 -17.78 15.23
C ARG A 44 -20.54 -18.77 16.38
N GLY A 45 -19.59 -19.69 16.21
CA GLY A 45 -19.12 -20.56 17.28
C GLY A 45 -20.13 -21.62 17.78
N ASN A 46 -21.12 -21.99 16.96
CA ASN A 46 -22.12 -23.01 17.30
C ASN A 46 -21.72 -24.37 16.70
N ARG A 47 -20.96 -25.18 17.44
CA ARG A 47 -20.29 -26.40 16.93
C ARG A 47 -21.21 -27.39 16.23
N LYS A 48 -22.43 -27.58 16.75
CA LYS A 48 -23.39 -28.57 16.26
C LYS A 48 -24.34 -28.05 15.18
N LEU A 49 -24.21 -26.79 14.78
CA LEU A 49 -25.13 -26.19 13.81
C LEU A 49 -25.03 -26.93 12.48
N SER A 50 -26.17 -27.41 11.98
CA SER A 50 -26.20 -28.25 10.80
C SER A 50 -25.72 -27.49 9.55
N ASN A 51 -25.06 -28.20 8.63
CA ASN A 51 -24.62 -27.62 7.38
C ASN A 51 -25.81 -27.11 6.54
N GLU A 52 -26.96 -27.78 6.63
CA GLU A 52 -28.19 -27.37 5.96
C GLU A 52 -28.66 -26.00 6.46
N THR A 53 -28.69 -25.80 7.78
CA THR A 53 -29.02 -24.52 8.40
C THR A 53 -28.04 -23.43 7.94
N ILE A 54 -26.73 -23.69 7.99
CA ILE A 54 -25.70 -22.73 7.56
C ILE A 54 -25.92 -22.32 6.10
N ASN A 55 -26.23 -23.26 5.21
CA ASN A 55 -26.52 -22.97 3.80
C ASN A 55 -27.80 -22.15 3.63
N LYS A 56 -28.86 -22.43 4.40
CA LYS A 56 -30.07 -21.60 4.43
C LYS A 56 -29.73 -20.17 4.86
N LEU A 57 -28.96 -19.99 5.93
CA LEU A 57 -28.52 -18.67 6.40
C LEU A 57 -27.68 -17.90 5.36
N ASN A 58 -26.80 -18.60 4.65
CA ASN A 58 -26.00 -18.02 3.58
C ASN A 58 -26.85 -17.65 2.36
N ALA A 59 -27.87 -18.44 2.01
CA ALA A 59 -28.82 -18.10 0.97
C ALA A 59 -29.64 -16.85 1.33
N LEU A 60 -30.07 -16.74 2.59
CA LEU A 60 -30.72 -15.53 3.11
C LEU A 60 -29.79 -14.30 3.01
N LYS A 61 -28.47 -14.48 3.24
CA LYS A 61 -27.46 -13.41 3.06
C LYS A 61 -27.28 -12.98 1.60
N ALA A 62 -27.50 -13.87 0.63
CA ALA A 62 -27.35 -13.57 -0.80
C ALA A 62 -28.52 -12.72 -1.34
N GLY A 63 -29.70 -12.77 -0.70
CA GLY A 63 -30.88 -12.01 -1.09
C GLY A 63 -30.84 -10.54 -0.64
N ALA A 64 -31.03 -9.62 -1.58
CA ALA A 64 -31.30 -8.19 -1.41
C ALA A 64 -30.52 -7.47 -0.29
N ARG A 65 -29.32 -6.98 -0.64
CA ARG A 65 -28.30 -6.33 0.21
C ARG A 65 -27.58 -7.34 1.10
N ALA A 66 -26.58 -8.00 0.51
CA ALA A 66 -25.49 -8.65 1.24
C ALA A 66 -24.83 -7.61 2.16
N SER A 67 -25.42 -7.43 3.34
CA SER A 67 -24.89 -6.54 4.34
C SER A 67 -23.53 -7.09 4.70
N LYS A 68 -22.47 -6.28 4.55
CA LYS A 68 -21.12 -6.61 5.02
C LYS A 68 -21.10 -6.96 6.52
N ARG A 69 -22.19 -6.69 7.23
CA ARG A 69 -22.39 -6.96 8.66
C ARG A 69 -22.96 -8.36 8.95
N ASN A 70 -23.41 -9.11 7.94
CA ASN A 70 -23.88 -10.48 8.11
C ASN A 70 -22.68 -11.43 8.19
N SER A 71 -22.56 -12.10 9.33
CA SER A 71 -21.43 -12.96 9.66
C SER A 71 -21.96 -14.34 10.08
N ILE A 72 -21.94 -15.28 9.14
CA ILE A 72 -22.36 -16.67 9.36
C ILE A 72 -21.10 -17.54 9.49
N GLN A 73 -21.13 -18.48 10.43
CA GLN A 73 -20.07 -19.43 10.69
C GLN A 73 -19.83 -20.42 9.56
N ALA A 74 -18.64 -21.01 9.56
CA ALA A 74 -18.36 -22.23 8.81
C ALA A 74 -18.98 -23.45 9.50
N PHE A 75 -19.17 -24.54 8.75
CA PHE A 75 -19.55 -25.82 9.34
C PHE A 75 -18.45 -26.33 10.27
N GLY A 76 -18.82 -26.83 11.46
CA GLY A 76 -17.88 -27.26 12.48
C GLY A 76 -17.13 -26.13 13.20
N GLU A 77 -17.57 -24.88 13.06
CA GLU A 77 -16.98 -23.74 13.79
C GLU A 77 -17.29 -23.81 15.29
N CYS A 78 -16.23 -23.75 16.11
CA CYS A 78 -16.31 -23.68 17.55
C CYS A 78 -16.01 -22.27 18.05
N SER A 79 -16.65 -21.89 19.15
CA SER A 79 -16.20 -20.71 19.90
C SER A 79 -14.94 -21.03 20.69
N VAL A 80 -14.01 -20.08 20.76
CA VAL A 80 -12.89 -20.15 21.70
C VAL A 80 -13.42 -19.91 23.11
N PRO A 81 -13.28 -20.88 24.05
CA PRO A 81 -13.75 -20.71 25.43
C PRO A 81 -13.12 -19.49 26.10
N LYS A 82 -13.92 -18.80 26.92
CA LYS A 82 -13.49 -17.60 27.65
C LYS A 82 -13.73 -17.80 29.15
N PRO A 83 -12.67 -17.93 29.96
CA PRO A 83 -11.25 -18.06 29.59
C PRO A 83 -10.92 -19.44 28.99
N LEU A 84 -9.87 -19.51 28.16
CA LEU A 84 -9.39 -20.77 27.59
C LEU A 84 -8.60 -21.55 28.64
N LYS A 85 -9.25 -22.41 29.43
CA LYS A 85 -8.56 -23.17 30.49
C LYS A 85 -8.05 -24.54 30.04
N ASN A 86 -8.67 -25.13 29.03
CA ASN A 86 -8.36 -26.49 28.60
C ASN A 86 -8.36 -26.57 27.08
N LEU A 87 -7.27 -27.05 26.49
CA LEU A 87 -7.18 -27.22 25.05
C LEU A 87 -8.08 -28.35 24.53
N SER A 88 -8.56 -29.22 25.41
CA SER A 88 -9.54 -30.27 25.06
C SER A 88 -10.86 -29.69 24.56
N ASP A 89 -11.19 -28.45 24.92
CA ASP A 89 -12.38 -27.75 24.44
C ASP A 89 -12.31 -27.44 22.93
N LEU A 90 -11.09 -27.46 22.36
CA LEU A 90 -10.83 -27.22 20.94
C LEU A 90 -10.77 -28.53 20.12
N ILE A 91 -10.94 -29.71 20.76
CA ILE A 91 -10.86 -31.00 20.07
C ILE A 91 -12.00 -31.14 19.07
N GLY A 92 -11.62 -31.43 17.82
CA GLY A 92 -12.53 -31.62 16.69
C GLY A 92 -13.00 -30.33 16.02
N CYS A 93 -12.46 -29.17 16.42
CA CYS A 93 -12.78 -27.89 15.81
C CYS A 93 -11.82 -27.60 14.64
N GLU A 94 -12.37 -27.44 13.44
CA GLU A 94 -11.59 -27.05 12.24
C GLU A 94 -11.60 -25.53 12.03
N TRP A 95 -12.61 -24.85 12.59
CA TRP A 95 -12.74 -23.41 12.59
C TRP A 95 -12.94 -22.92 14.03
N LEU A 96 -12.19 -21.90 14.42
CA LEU A 96 -12.32 -21.26 15.73
C LEU A 96 -12.80 -19.82 15.55
N HIS A 97 -13.74 -19.41 16.40
CA HIS A 97 -14.23 -18.03 16.46
C HIS A 97 -13.97 -17.41 17.83
N GLY A 98 -13.44 -16.19 17.83
CA GLY A 98 -13.11 -15.44 19.04
C GLY A 98 -11.61 -15.41 19.32
N ASP A 99 -11.22 -14.67 20.35
CA ASP A 99 -9.81 -14.45 20.66
C ASP A 99 -9.25 -15.60 21.51
N ILE A 100 -8.08 -16.10 21.12
CA ILE A 100 -7.24 -16.94 21.97
C ILE A 100 -6.46 -16.00 22.88
N LYS A 101 -6.89 -15.90 24.14
CA LYS A 101 -6.23 -15.08 25.16
C LYS A 101 -5.56 -15.97 26.19
N ILE A 102 -4.25 -15.80 26.35
CA ILE A 102 -3.43 -16.44 27.38
C ILE A 102 -2.79 -15.32 28.21
N GLU A 103 -3.30 -15.11 29.42
CA GLU A 103 -2.94 -13.98 30.29
C GLU A 103 -2.32 -14.44 31.63
N ARG A 104 -1.73 -13.49 32.37
CA ARG A 104 -0.97 -13.69 33.63
C ARG A 104 -1.62 -14.60 34.68
N ASN A 105 -2.95 -14.60 34.75
CA ASN A 105 -3.69 -15.33 35.78
C ASN A 105 -4.00 -16.78 35.38
N GLN A 106 -3.62 -17.18 34.17
CA GLN A 106 -3.90 -18.51 33.62
C GLN A 106 -2.67 -19.41 33.84
N ARG A 107 -2.59 -20.01 35.03
CA ARG A 107 -1.48 -20.89 35.38
C ARG A 107 -1.58 -22.27 34.72
N ASP A 108 -2.80 -22.73 34.48
CA ASP A 108 -3.06 -24.12 34.11
C ASP A 108 -3.81 -24.20 32.77
N LEU A 109 -3.16 -23.79 31.68
CA LEU A 109 -3.66 -24.19 30.35
C LEU A 109 -3.39 -25.69 30.19
N LEU A 110 -4.41 -26.50 30.43
CA LEU A 110 -4.25 -27.95 30.36
C LEU A 110 -4.01 -28.39 28.90
N PRO A 111 -3.06 -29.31 28.67
CA PRO A 111 -2.83 -29.86 27.34
C PRO A 111 -4.09 -30.59 26.85
N PRO A 112 -4.28 -30.71 25.53
CA PRO A 112 -5.44 -31.40 25.01
C PRO A 112 -5.31 -32.90 25.31
N ARG A 113 -6.43 -33.56 25.59
CA ARG A 113 -6.46 -35.02 25.82
C ARG A 113 -6.07 -35.83 24.58
N GLU A 114 -6.20 -35.22 23.39
CA GLU A 114 -5.89 -35.80 22.09
C GLU A 114 -5.26 -34.71 21.20
N PRO A 115 -4.48 -35.07 20.16
CA PRO A 115 -3.91 -34.08 19.24
C PRO A 115 -4.98 -33.19 18.62
N LEU A 116 -4.76 -31.87 18.65
CA LEU A 116 -5.64 -30.94 17.95
C LEU A 116 -5.48 -31.09 16.44
N LYS A 117 -6.59 -31.07 15.72
CA LYS A 117 -6.56 -30.90 14.26
C LYS A 117 -6.01 -29.52 13.90
N GLN A 118 -5.52 -29.38 12.67
CA GLN A 118 -5.26 -28.05 12.13
C GLN A 118 -6.57 -27.24 12.09
N PHE A 119 -6.49 -25.97 12.47
CA PHE A 119 -7.65 -25.09 12.54
C PHE A 119 -7.39 -23.71 11.95
N THR A 120 -8.46 -23.08 11.47
CA THR A 120 -8.47 -21.67 11.04
C THR A 120 -9.10 -20.81 12.13
N LEU A 121 -8.43 -19.74 12.56
CA LEU A 121 -8.92 -18.83 13.59
C LEU A 121 -9.52 -17.57 12.99
N THR A 122 -10.76 -17.24 13.34
CA THR A 122 -11.36 -15.92 13.12
C THR A 122 -11.38 -15.15 14.44
N GLY A 123 -10.29 -14.44 14.73
CA GLY A 123 -10.07 -13.72 15.98
C GLY A 123 -8.60 -13.38 16.20
N CYS A 124 -8.26 -12.83 17.37
CA CYS A 124 -6.89 -12.47 17.71
C CYS A 124 -6.20 -13.57 18.55
N VAL A 125 -4.87 -13.65 18.45
CA VAL A 125 -4.04 -14.45 19.37
C VAL A 125 -3.29 -13.47 20.26
N ILE A 126 -3.58 -13.50 21.56
CA ILE A 126 -3.05 -12.56 22.55
C ILE A 126 -2.40 -13.36 23.66
N VAL A 127 -1.07 -13.30 23.73
CA VAL A 127 -0.28 -14.00 24.75
C VAL A 127 0.49 -12.96 25.55
N LYS A 128 0.01 -12.62 26.74
CA LYS A 128 0.58 -11.52 27.53
C LYS A 128 0.87 -11.95 28.95
N HIS A 129 2.12 -11.77 29.37
CA HIS A 129 2.56 -12.00 30.74
C HIS A 129 2.22 -13.40 31.28
N THR A 130 2.10 -14.39 30.41
CA THR A 130 1.74 -15.77 30.79
C THR A 130 2.89 -16.50 31.47
N VAL A 131 2.54 -17.46 32.32
CA VAL A 131 3.47 -18.46 32.89
C VAL A 131 3.40 -19.80 32.16
N VAL A 132 2.50 -19.93 31.17
CA VAL A 132 2.37 -21.14 30.34
C VAL A 132 3.61 -21.26 29.46
N GLU A 133 4.40 -22.30 29.69
CA GLU A 133 5.64 -22.56 28.95
C GLU A 133 5.39 -23.17 27.57
N ASN A 134 4.33 -23.97 27.43
CA ASN A 134 4.02 -24.67 26.18
C ASN A 134 2.76 -24.10 25.52
N ILE A 135 2.95 -23.44 24.37
CA ILE A 135 1.88 -22.99 23.47
C ILE A 135 1.98 -23.66 22.09
N ASP A 136 2.58 -24.86 22.01
CA ASP A 136 2.79 -25.63 20.78
C ASP A 136 1.50 -25.95 20.03
N PHE A 137 0.35 -25.92 20.73
CA PHE A 137 -0.94 -26.09 20.08
C PHE A 137 -1.19 -25.03 18.99
N LEU A 138 -0.55 -23.86 19.08
CA LEU A 138 -0.60 -22.82 18.04
C LEU A 138 0.10 -23.24 16.75
N ARG A 139 0.93 -24.29 16.75
CA ARG A 139 1.46 -24.89 15.51
C ARG A 139 0.37 -25.52 14.64
N ASN A 140 -0.79 -25.82 15.23
CA ASN A 140 -1.96 -26.30 14.51
C ASN A 140 -2.80 -25.15 13.91
N LEU A 141 -2.45 -23.88 14.18
CA LEU A 141 -3.08 -22.73 13.52
C LEU A 141 -2.63 -22.69 12.05
N ARG A 142 -3.54 -23.00 11.14
CA ARG A 142 -3.28 -23.02 9.70
C ARG A 142 -3.38 -21.63 9.07
N GLU A 143 -4.42 -20.90 9.43
CA GLU A 143 -4.74 -19.59 8.87
C GLU A 143 -5.37 -18.73 9.97
N GLN A 144 -4.96 -17.47 10.06
CA GLN A 144 -5.63 -16.47 10.90
C GLN A 144 -6.41 -15.50 10.01
N ARG A 145 -7.75 -15.54 10.10
CA ARG A 145 -8.63 -14.60 9.42
C ARG A 145 -8.95 -13.43 10.32
N PHE A 146 -8.53 -12.24 9.91
CA PHE A 146 -8.78 -11.01 10.63
C PHE A 146 -10.13 -10.40 10.23
N PRO A 147 -10.92 -9.86 11.17
CA PRO A 147 -11.60 -8.61 10.86
C PRO A 147 -10.52 -7.52 10.73
N ALA A 148 -10.46 -6.86 9.58
CA ALA A 148 -9.41 -5.91 9.14
C ALA A 148 -9.05 -4.73 10.09
N TRP A 149 -9.65 -4.63 11.28
CA TRP A 149 -9.68 -3.43 12.10
C TRP A 149 -9.49 -3.64 13.61
N LEU A 150 -9.25 -4.87 14.12
CA LEU A 150 -9.40 -5.15 15.57
C LEU A 150 -8.24 -5.85 16.30
N CYS A 151 -7.27 -6.47 15.61
CA CYS A 151 -6.21 -7.20 16.31
C CYS A 151 -4.93 -6.39 16.48
N GLN A 152 -4.60 -6.04 17.73
CA GLN A 152 -3.23 -5.78 18.17
C GLN A 152 -2.63 -7.10 18.65
N ASN A 153 -2.33 -8.00 17.70
CA ASN A 153 -1.59 -9.22 18.04
C ASN A 153 -0.25 -8.80 18.66
N GLY A 154 0.09 -9.41 19.79
CA GLY A 154 1.32 -9.11 20.50
C GLY A 154 1.59 -10.20 21.51
N VAL A 155 2.79 -10.77 21.44
CA VAL A 155 3.32 -11.66 22.47
C VAL A 155 4.25 -10.83 23.34
N THR A 156 3.90 -10.65 24.61
CA THR A 156 4.77 -9.98 25.58
C THR A 156 5.09 -10.99 26.67
N MET A 157 6.27 -11.60 26.58
CA MET A 157 6.79 -12.44 27.65
C MET A 157 7.37 -11.57 28.75
N ARG A 158 7.28 -12.04 29.99
CA ARG A 158 7.96 -11.40 31.11
C ARG A 158 9.45 -11.70 30.95
N ALA A 159 10.28 -10.68 30.78
CA ALA A 159 11.71 -10.84 31.06
C ALA A 159 11.80 -11.33 32.52
N GLY A 160 12.27 -12.56 32.72
CA GLY A 160 12.47 -13.09 34.05
C GLY A 160 13.25 -12.05 34.85
N ALA A 161 12.68 -11.59 35.97
CA ALA A 161 13.48 -10.89 36.95
C ALA A 161 14.49 -11.91 37.45
N ALA A 162 15.69 -11.89 36.86
CA ALA A 162 16.82 -12.66 37.32
C ALA A 162 17.17 -12.13 38.72
N THR A 163 16.53 -12.67 39.75
CA THR A 163 17.08 -12.67 41.09
C THR A 163 18.31 -13.55 41.02
N GLY A 164 19.48 -12.94 41.21
CA GLY A 164 20.78 -13.56 41.02
C GLY A 164 20.89 -14.89 41.75
N ASP A 165 21.26 -15.93 41.00
CA ASP A 165 22.29 -16.91 41.39
C ASP A 165 22.38 -18.13 40.44
N GLU A 166 21.55 -18.22 39.39
CA GLU A 166 21.67 -19.29 38.39
C GLU A 166 21.75 -18.74 36.95
N ALA A 167 22.91 -18.19 36.60
CA ALA A 167 23.23 -17.79 35.23
C ALA A 167 24.25 -18.74 34.59
N LYS A 168 23.81 -19.97 34.28
CA LYS A 168 24.42 -20.86 33.26
C LYS A 168 23.32 -21.72 32.63
N ALA A 169 22.33 -21.10 32.02
CA ALA A 169 21.44 -21.78 31.08
C ALA A 169 21.96 -21.56 29.65
N ASN A 170 22.11 -22.64 28.89
CA ASN A 170 22.67 -22.70 27.54
C ASN A 170 22.02 -21.68 26.59
N ASP A 171 22.86 -20.88 25.92
CA ASP A 171 22.45 -19.89 24.91
C ASP A 171 21.68 -20.51 23.73
N ASP A 172 21.87 -21.80 23.46
CA ASP A 172 21.26 -22.51 22.33
C ASP A 172 19.73 -22.70 22.45
N ASP A 173 19.20 -22.85 23.66
CA ASP A 173 17.74 -23.03 23.86
C ASP A 173 16.99 -21.69 23.76
N LYS A 174 17.67 -20.58 24.06
CA LYS A 174 17.13 -19.24 23.88
C LYS A 174 17.02 -18.89 22.39
N ALA A 175 17.98 -19.32 21.57
CA ALA A 175 17.98 -19.08 20.12
C ALA A 175 16.88 -19.88 19.38
N LYS A 176 16.65 -21.16 19.76
CA LYS A 176 15.64 -22.02 19.13
C LYS A 176 14.20 -21.57 19.41
N ASN A 177 13.92 -21.11 20.62
CA ASN A 177 12.61 -20.55 20.93
C ASN A 177 12.35 -19.29 20.09
N THR A 178 13.31 -18.35 20.03
CA THR A 178 13.16 -17.09 19.29
C THR A 178 12.94 -17.28 17.78
N THR A 179 13.55 -18.29 17.15
CA THR A 179 13.41 -18.58 15.71
C THR A 179 12.06 -19.19 15.34
N MET A 180 11.49 -20.06 16.19
CA MET A 180 10.16 -20.62 15.96
C MET A 180 9.05 -19.55 16.01
N TRP A 181 9.24 -18.51 16.84
CA TRP A 181 8.26 -17.43 17.01
C TRP A 181 8.22 -16.45 15.82
N HIS A 182 9.34 -16.25 15.14
CA HIS A 182 9.37 -15.44 13.91
C HIS A 182 8.59 -16.10 12.76
N LEU A 183 8.53 -17.43 12.74
CA LEU A 183 7.79 -18.18 11.71
C LEU A 183 6.27 -18.10 11.88
N LEU A 184 5.76 -18.04 13.11
CA LEU A 184 4.32 -18.12 13.38
C LEU A 184 3.56 -16.81 13.09
N LEU A 185 4.26 -15.67 13.05
CA LEU A 185 3.67 -14.37 12.68
C LEU A 185 3.57 -14.15 11.16
N LEU A 186 4.13 -15.05 10.34
CA LEU A 186 4.23 -14.90 8.89
C LEU A 186 3.23 -15.76 8.08
N ALA A 187 2.48 -16.65 8.71
CA ALA A 187 1.58 -17.61 8.03
C ALA A 187 0.14 -17.09 7.79
N GLY A 188 0.00 -15.84 7.34
CA GLY A 188 -1.27 -15.10 7.33
C GLY A 188 -1.98 -14.92 5.99
N ASP A 189 -1.43 -15.39 4.87
CA ASP A 189 -2.16 -15.39 3.60
C ASP A 189 -2.15 -16.79 2.98
N GLY A 190 -3.32 -17.27 2.57
CA GLY A 190 -3.49 -18.62 2.02
C GLY A 190 -2.93 -18.78 0.60
N THR A 191 -1.82 -18.13 0.23
CA THR A 191 -1.14 -18.41 -1.03
C THR A 191 -0.23 -19.63 -0.89
N PRO A 192 -0.31 -20.61 -1.81
CA PRO A 192 0.56 -21.78 -1.79
C PRO A 192 1.99 -21.35 -2.17
N PHE A 193 2.89 -21.27 -1.18
CA PHE A 193 4.32 -21.00 -1.37
C PHE A 193 4.64 -19.83 -2.33
N GLY A 194 3.91 -18.72 -2.20
CA GLY A 194 4.31 -17.41 -2.75
C GLY A 194 5.21 -16.70 -1.76
N GLU A 195 6.21 -15.95 -2.26
CA GLU A 195 7.11 -15.13 -1.45
C GLU A 195 6.36 -14.40 -0.32
N THR A 196 6.71 -14.70 0.93
CA THR A 196 6.11 -14.03 2.09
C THR A 196 6.40 -12.54 2.00
N LYS A 197 5.39 -11.75 1.62
CA LYS A 197 5.53 -10.30 1.50
C LYS A 197 5.81 -9.72 2.88
N ILE A 198 7.01 -9.19 3.07
CA ILE A 198 7.44 -8.62 4.35
C ILE A 198 6.68 -7.31 4.59
N VAL A 199 6.05 -7.22 5.77
CA VAL A 199 5.26 -6.06 6.19
C VAL A 199 6.05 -5.26 7.23
N CYS A 200 6.19 -3.95 7.01
CA CYS A 200 6.87 -3.05 7.93
C CYS A 200 5.93 -1.97 8.45
N SER A 201 6.26 -1.38 9.59
CA SER A 201 5.55 -0.22 10.13
C SER A 201 5.88 1.03 9.33
N GLY A 202 4.86 1.84 9.02
CA GLY A 202 5.04 3.19 8.48
C GLY A 202 5.57 4.17 9.52
N GLY A 203 5.92 5.37 9.06
CA GLY A 203 6.42 6.46 9.88
C GLY A 203 7.03 7.59 9.06
N VAL A 204 7.75 8.46 9.75
CA VAL A 204 8.58 9.49 9.12
C VAL A 204 9.87 8.86 8.63
N VAL A 205 10.18 9.03 7.35
CA VAL A 205 11.38 8.50 6.73
C VAL A 205 12.59 9.31 7.18
N THR A 206 13.40 8.68 8.03
CA THR A 206 14.74 9.13 8.43
C THR A 206 15.78 8.15 7.90
N LEU A 207 17.07 8.51 7.97
CA LEU A 207 18.15 7.57 7.63
C LEU A 207 18.06 6.29 8.49
N ASP A 208 17.78 6.45 9.79
CA ASP A 208 17.60 5.33 10.72
C ASP A 208 16.40 4.46 10.33
N TYR A 209 15.28 5.05 9.92
CA TYR A 209 14.12 4.30 9.43
C TYR A 209 14.46 3.45 8.20
N ILE A 210 15.19 4.00 7.21
CA ILE A 210 15.59 3.25 6.03
C ILE A 210 16.47 2.06 6.42
N VAL A 211 17.51 2.28 7.22
CA VAL A 211 18.47 1.23 7.60
C VAL A 211 17.81 0.14 8.44
N THR A 212 17.03 0.53 9.45
CA THR A 212 16.46 -0.41 10.42
C THR A 212 15.20 -1.10 9.91
N THR A 213 14.37 -0.42 9.11
CA THR A 213 13.03 -0.89 8.76
C THR A 213 12.90 -1.33 7.30
N ILE A 214 13.64 -0.73 6.37
CA ILE A 214 13.47 -0.99 4.93
C ILE A 214 14.60 -1.87 4.38
N ALA A 215 15.85 -1.38 4.45
CA ALA A 215 17.01 -1.99 3.80
C ALA A 215 17.28 -3.42 4.29
N GLY A 216 17.24 -3.63 5.62
CA GLY A 216 17.47 -4.96 6.21
C GLY A 216 16.33 -5.96 6.03
N HIS A 217 15.15 -5.51 5.57
CA HIS A 217 13.92 -6.30 5.60
C HIS A 217 13.23 -6.43 4.24
N HIS A 218 13.76 -5.84 3.16
CA HIS A 218 13.16 -5.89 1.82
C HIS A 218 11.65 -5.64 1.81
N CYS A 219 11.24 -4.56 2.46
CA CYS A 219 9.83 -4.31 2.75
C CYS A 219 8.97 -4.27 1.49
N ALA A 220 7.94 -5.11 1.42
CA ALA A 220 6.99 -5.10 0.31
C ALA A 220 5.71 -4.32 0.64
N ILE A 221 5.29 -4.31 1.91
CA ILE A 221 4.06 -3.65 2.36
C ILE A 221 4.38 -2.77 3.57
N ILE A 222 4.01 -1.49 3.50
CA ILE A 222 4.09 -0.59 4.65
C ILE A 222 2.72 -0.46 5.30
N ARG A 223 2.66 -0.65 6.61
CA ARG A 223 1.45 -0.50 7.42
C ARG A 223 1.51 0.78 8.24
N GLY A 224 0.65 1.74 7.88
CA GLY A 224 0.69 3.12 8.36
C GLY A 224 1.20 4.07 7.29
N ASP A 225 1.33 5.34 7.67
CA ASP A 225 1.71 6.40 6.73
C ASP A 225 3.19 6.32 6.36
N LEU A 226 3.54 6.65 5.12
CA LEU A 226 4.91 6.84 4.70
C LEU A 226 5.15 8.34 4.48
N ILE A 227 5.91 8.96 5.39
CA ILE A 227 6.04 10.42 5.44
C ILE A 227 7.49 10.83 5.15
N ILE A 228 7.74 11.35 3.95
CA ILE A 228 9.03 11.95 3.56
C ILE A 228 8.88 13.46 3.68
N LYS A 229 9.39 14.00 4.79
CA LYS A 229 9.32 15.43 5.06
C LYS A 229 10.69 16.02 5.37
N ASN A 230 10.93 17.24 4.89
CA ASN A 230 12.18 17.96 5.12
C ASN A 230 13.45 17.12 4.84
N TRP A 231 13.42 16.27 3.81
CA TRP A 231 14.55 15.41 3.48
C TRP A 231 15.73 16.25 2.96
N THR A 232 16.86 16.15 3.65
CA THR A 232 18.10 16.88 3.33
C THR A 232 19.24 15.96 2.85
N GLY A 233 19.07 14.64 3.01
CA GLY A 233 20.05 13.62 2.66
C GLY A 233 20.13 13.34 1.17
N ASP A 234 21.03 12.42 0.81
CA ASP A 234 21.14 11.92 -0.57
C ASP A 234 19.90 11.06 -0.91
N SER A 235 19.33 11.27 -2.09
CA SER A 235 18.21 10.47 -2.61
C SER A 235 18.61 9.03 -2.93
N SER A 236 19.91 8.74 -3.06
CA SER A 236 20.43 7.37 -3.24
C SER A 236 20.04 6.44 -2.09
N VAL A 237 19.95 6.95 -0.87
CA VAL A 237 19.52 6.19 0.32
C VAL A 237 18.06 5.79 0.23
N LEU A 238 17.22 6.60 -0.42
CA LEU A 238 15.79 6.30 -0.53
C LEU A 238 15.52 5.13 -1.48
N GLN A 239 16.50 4.71 -2.30
CA GLN A 239 16.33 3.67 -3.32
C GLN A 239 15.92 2.30 -2.75
N ASP A 240 16.16 2.04 -1.47
CA ASP A 240 15.67 0.84 -0.78
C ASP A 240 14.13 0.77 -0.73
N LEU A 241 13.44 1.91 -0.87
CA LEU A 241 11.98 1.95 -0.96
C LEU A 241 11.43 1.37 -2.28
N LYS A 242 12.28 1.04 -3.26
CA LYS A 242 11.85 0.43 -4.53
C LYS A 242 11.19 -0.93 -4.36
N SER A 243 11.46 -1.63 -3.26
CA SER A 243 10.80 -2.90 -2.93
C SER A 243 9.34 -2.72 -2.48
N VAL A 244 8.95 -1.52 -2.04
CA VAL A 244 7.60 -1.26 -1.55
C VAL A 244 6.62 -1.37 -2.71
N ARG A 245 5.62 -2.24 -2.54
CA ARG A 245 4.53 -2.50 -3.49
C ARG A 245 3.21 -1.91 -3.02
N LYS A 246 2.97 -1.84 -1.70
CA LYS A 246 1.71 -1.36 -1.13
C LYS A 246 1.92 -0.53 0.13
N ILE A 247 1.15 0.55 0.27
CA ILE A 247 1.07 1.36 1.49
C ILE A 247 -0.35 1.29 2.04
N LEU A 248 -0.49 0.81 3.27
CA LEU A 248 -1.73 0.78 4.05
C LEU A 248 -1.79 2.00 4.98
N GLY A 249 -1.87 3.18 4.37
CA GLY A 249 -1.79 4.49 5.01
C GLY A 249 -1.64 5.58 3.96
N GLU A 250 -1.30 6.79 4.39
CA GLU A 250 -1.06 7.91 3.49
C GLU A 250 0.39 7.96 3.01
N LEU A 251 0.62 8.27 1.74
CA LEU A 251 1.91 8.66 1.20
C LEU A 251 2.03 10.18 1.22
N ARG A 252 2.98 10.72 1.99
CA ARG A 252 3.19 12.16 2.16
C ARG A 252 4.60 12.58 1.75
N LEU A 253 4.69 13.50 0.78
CA LEU A 253 5.92 14.14 0.33
C LEU A 253 5.82 15.66 0.59
N GLU A 254 6.40 16.13 1.70
CA GLU A 254 6.15 17.49 2.20
C GLU A 254 7.44 18.27 2.50
N GLY A 255 7.58 19.49 1.97
CA GLY A 255 8.66 20.40 2.40
C GLY A 255 10.07 19.96 2.03
N ASN A 256 10.25 19.13 1.00
CA ASN A 256 11.56 18.60 0.65
C ASN A 256 12.34 19.57 -0.24
N LEU A 257 13.18 20.41 0.38
CA LEU A 257 13.93 21.49 -0.29
C LEU A 257 15.00 21.01 -1.27
N ARG A 258 15.44 19.75 -1.17
CA ARG A 258 16.53 19.17 -1.98
C ARG A 258 16.10 18.00 -2.86
N LEU A 259 14.83 17.58 -2.78
CA LEU A 259 14.34 16.42 -3.51
C LEU A 259 13.87 16.83 -4.91
N LYS A 260 14.68 16.52 -5.92
CA LYS A 260 14.35 16.84 -7.33
C LYS A 260 13.45 15.82 -8.00
N LYS A 261 13.59 14.54 -7.64
CA LYS A 261 12.88 13.42 -8.29
C LYS A 261 12.41 12.40 -7.28
N VAL A 262 11.27 11.79 -7.54
CA VAL A 262 10.73 10.65 -6.78
C VAL A 262 10.74 9.42 -7.68
N ASP A 263 11.90 8.76 -7.79
CA ASP A 263 12.12 7.55 -8.59
C ASP A 263 12.40 6.31 -7.72
N PHE A 264 12.43 6.49 -6.41
CA PHE A 264 12.67 5.44 -5.44
C PHE A 264 11.39 4.70 -5.02
N LEU A 265 10.22 5.12 -5.50
CA LEU A 265 8.92 4.45 -5.30
C LEU A 265 8.36 3.88 -6.61
N THR A 266 9.21 3.62 -7.62
CA THR A 266 8.79 3.08 -8.92
C THR A 266 8.07 1.73 -8.83
N GLY A 267 8.25 1.01 -7.72
CA GLY A 267 7.60 -0.26 -7.44
C GLY A 267 6.25 -0.15 -6.73
N LEU A 268 5.83 1.03 -6.29
CA LEU A 268 4.60 1.21 -5.54
C LEU A 268 3.39 0.99 -6.46
N GLU A 269 2.53 0.03 -6.13
CA GLU A 269 1.37 -0.35 -6.94
C GLU A 269 0.04 0.18 -6.38
N GLU A 270 -0.09 0.26 -5.06
CA GLU A 270 -1.33 0.59 -4.40
C GLU A 270 -1.11 1.41 -3.13
N VAL A 271 -1.94 2.45 -2.95
CA VAL A 271 -2.05 3.20 -1.70
C VAL A 271 -3.48 3.07 -1.19
N GLU A 272 -3.65 2.51 0.00
CA GLU A 272 -4.97 2.27 0.61
C GLU A 272 -5.04 2.94 1.97
N VAL A 273 -5.95 3.90 2.08
CA VAL A 273 -6.17 4.68 3.28
C VAL A 273 -7.39 4.17 4.02
N GLY A 274 -7.27 4.00 5.34
CA GLY A 274 -8.38 3.59 6.19
C GLY A 274 -9.50 4.64 6.31
N PRO A 275 -10.71 4.25 6.75
CA PRO A 275 -11.89 5.13 6.81
C PRO A 275 -11.80 6.28 7.83
N ASN A 276 -10.73 6.32 8.64
CA ASN A 276 -10.51 7.32 9.67
C ASN A 276 -9.50 8.41 9.27
N ALA A 277 -8.93 8.33 8.06
CA ALA A 277 -8.05 9.35 7.57
C ALA A 277 -8.80 10.67 7.33
N LYS A 278 -8.07 11.77 7.40
CA LYS A 278 -8.63 13.13 7.25
C LYS A 278 -8.22 13.76 5.92
N SER A 279 -7.45 13.05 5.11
CA SER A 279 -6.80 13.57 3.93
C SER A 279 -6.75 12.54 2.79
N GLY A 280 -6.28 12.97 1.63
CA GLY A 280 -6.03 12.09 0.49
C GLY A 280 -4.99 11.02 0.78
N GLY A 281 -4.98 9.96 -0.03
CA GLY A 281 -4.00 8.89 0.09
C GLY A 281 -2.62 9.25 -0.43
N VAL A 282 -2.54 10.13 -1.42
CA VAL A 282 -1.26 10.68 -1.90
C VAL A 282 -1.27 12.19 -1.73
N ILE A 283 -0.28 12.71 -1.01
CA ILE A 283 -0.15 14.12 -0.68
C ILE A 283 1.27 14.58 -1.05
N ILE A 284 1.38 15.50 -2.00
CA ILE A 284 2.65 16.06 -2.47
C ILE A 284 2.56 17.57 -2.37
N ARG A 285 3.25 18.17 -1.40
CA ARG A 285 3.17 19.62 -1.18
C ARG A 285 4.45 20.30 -0.76
N ASP A 286 4.56 21.56 -1.15
CA ASP A 286 5.63 22.47 -0.71
C ASP A 286 7.04 21.93 -1.03
N ASN A 287 7.22 21.28 -2.18
CA ASN A 287 8.53 20.80 -2.65
C ASN A 287 9.04 21.71 -3.79
N PRO A 288 9.80 22.78 -3.47
CA PRO A 288 10.08 23.87 -4.40
C PRO A 288 10.94 23.46 -5.61
N ILE A 289 11.77 22.44 -5.44
CA ILE A 289 12.68 21.97 -6.50
C ILE A 289 12.29 20.61 -7.08
N LEU A 290 11.14 20.06 -6.67
CA LEU A 290 10.65 18.79 -7.17
C LEU A 290 10.22 18.98 -8.62
N GLU A 291 10.92 18.31 -9.53
CA GLU A 291 10.74 18.39 -10.97
C GLU A 291 9.87 17.24 -11.49
N GLU A 292 9.96 16.06 -10.87
CA GLU A 292 9.37 14.83 -11.40
C GLU A 292 8.95 13.85 -10.29
N VAL A 293 7.78 13.21 -10.47
CA VAL A 293 7.27 12.15 -9.60
C VAL A 293 7.02 10.90 -10.45
N GLN A 294 7.87 9.89 -10.33
CA GLN A 294 7.82 8.66 -11.13
C GLN A 294 7.19 7.51 -10.32
N LEU A 295 5.87 7.46 -10.29
CA LEU A 295 5.10 6.37 -9.68
C LEU A 295 4.56 5.41 -10.74
N VAL A 296 5.43 4.99 -11.68
CA VAL A 296 5.06 4.24 -12.89
C VAL A 296 4.29 2.94 -12.67
N SER A 297 4.39 2.33 -11.48
CA SER A 297 3.65 1.11 -11.15
C SER A 297 2.34 1.37 -10.39
N LEU A 298 2.07 2.62 -10.01
CA LEU A 298 0.93 2.97 -9.17
C LEU A 298 -0.35 2.85 -9.97
N LYS A 299 -1.13 1.81 -9.69
CA LYS A 299 -2.37 1.50 -10.41
C LYS A 299 -3.57 2.19 -9.80
N LYS A 300 -3.55 2.43 -8.48
CA LYS A 300 -4.75 2.88 -7.76
C LYS A 300 -4.44 3.54 -6.42
N VAL A 301 -5.20 4.60 -6.12
CA VAL A 301 -5.28 5.20 -4.78
C VAL A 301 -6.69 5.01 -4.22
N ILE A 302 -6.81 4.24 -3.15
CA ILE A 302 -8.06 4.00 -2.43
C ILE A 302 -8.11 4.94 -1.23
N SER A 303 -8.98 5.94 -1.30
CA SER A 303 -9.28 6.84 -0.18
C SER A 303 -10.79 6.95 0.04
N TYR A 304 -11.19 6.98 1.32
CA TYR A 304 -12.58 7.23 1.73
C TYR A 304 -12.95 8.72 1.70
N GLU A 305 -11.96 9.60 1.57
CA GLU A 305 -12.19 11.02 1.36
C GLU A 305 -12.63 11.32 -0.08
N ILE A 306 -13.23 12.50 -0.27
CA ILE A 306 -13.65 12.98 -1.59
C ILE A 306 -12.41 13.15 -2.48
N ILE A 307 -11.34 13.74 -1.93
CA ILE A 307 -10.08 13.95 -2.63
C ILE A 307 -9.10 12.83 -2.25
N ALA A 308 -8.73 12.02 -3.23
CA ALA A 308 -7.77 10.91 -3.08
C ALA A 308 -6.33 11.37 -3.29
N VAL A 309 -6.09 12.34 -4.17
CA VAL A 309 -4.75 12.84 -4.51
C VAL A 309 -4.71 14.36 -4.33
N ILE A 310 -3.69 14.86 -3.63
CA ILE A 310 -3.46 16.28 -3.37
C ILE A 310 -2.05 16.64 -3.82
N ILE A 311 -1.92 17.54 -4.82
CA ILE A 311 -0.64 18.08 -5.28
C ILE A 311 -0.72 19.62 -5.26
N GLU A 312 0.04 20.25 -4.37
CA GLU A 312 -0.05 21.70 -4.13
C GLU A 312 1.33 22.34 -3.95
N ASN A 313 1.55 23.54 -4.45
CA ASN A 313 2.78 24.32 -4.20
C ASN A 313 4.09 23.60 -4.59
N ASN A 314 4.11 22.94 -5.76
CA ASN A 314 5.31 22.32 -6.33
C ASN A 314 5.65 23.01 -7.67
N PRO A 315 6.27 24.22 -7.67
CA PRO A 315 6.35 25.10 -8.85
C PRO A 315 7.16 24.54 -10.02
N ARG A 316 8.04 23.56 -9.78
CA ARG A 316 8.85 22.92 -10.83
C ARG A 316 8.32 21.57 -11.29
N LEU A 317 7.28 21.06 -10.66
CA LEU A 317 6.79 19.71 -10.89
C LEU A 317 6.06 19.65 -12.22
N ALA A 318 6.59 18.86 -13.15
CA ALA A 318 5.88 18.48 -14.36
C ALA A 318 4.92 17.32 -14.03
N VAL A 319 3.64 17.48 -14.34
CA VAL A 319 2.59 16.51 -14.04
C VAL A 319 1.82 16.18 -15.32
N ASP A 320 1.64 14.89 -15.59
CA ASP A 320 0.64 14.42 -16.56
C ASP A 320 -0.72 14.31 -15.87
N LEU A 321 -1.62 15.26 -16.13
CA LEU A 321 -2.89 15.38 -15.41
C LEU A 321 -3.77 14.13 -15.59
N ASP A 322 -3.76 13.54 -16.79
CA ASP A 322 -4.62 12.42 -17.13
C ASP A 322 -4.23 11.17 -16.33
N GLU A 323 -2.94 10.93 -16.15
CA GLU A 323 -2.41 9.84 -15.31
C GLU A 323 -2.90 9.96 -13.86
N TRP A 324 -2.81 11.15 -13.26
CA TRP A 324 -3.23 11.34 -11.86
C TRP A 324 -4.74 11.26 -11.68
N TYR A 325 -5.52 11.72 -12.67
CA TYR A 325 -6.97 11.56 -12.66
C TYR A 325 -7.37 10.08 -12.73
N GLU A 326 -6.71 9.28 -13.58
CA GLU A 326 -6.96 7.85 -13.67
C GLU A 326 -6.66 7.15 -12.34
N ILE A 327 -5.47 7.39 -11.77
CA ILE A 327 -5.02 6.76 -10.52
C ILE A 327 -5.93 7.14 -9.32
N ALA A 328 -6.41 8.38 -9.28
CA ALA A 328 -7.32 8.87 -8.24
C ALA A 328 -8.76 8.35 -8.37
N GLY A 329 -9.12 7.82 -9.55
CA GLY A 329 -10.47 7.39 -9.90
C GLY A 329 -11.38 8.53 -10.36
N GLY A 330 -10.82 9.59 -10.95
CA GLY A 330 -11.52 10.72 -11.56
C GLY A 330 -10.94 12.09 -11.22
N GLU A 331 -11.22 13.08 -12.07
CA GLU A 331 -10.84 14.49 -11.87
C GLU A 331 -11.37 15.06 -10.55
N ASN A 332 -12.63 14.76 -10.20
CA ASN A 332 -13.27 15.20 -8.96
C ASN A 332 -12.64 14.61 -7.68
N ARG A 333 -11.73 13.64 -7.82
CA ARG A 333 -10.98 13.03 -6.71
C ARG A 333 -9.54 13.53 -6.63
N THR A 334 -9.18 14.53 -7.42
CA THR A 334 -7.82 15.07 -7.50
C THR A 334 -7.85 16.58 -7.26
N LYS A 335 -6.96 17.07 -6.38
CA LYS A 335 -6.76 18.50 -6.16
C LYS A 335 -5.35 18.89 -6.60
N LEU A 336 -5.26 19.67 -7.66
CA LEU A 336 -4.01 20.13 -8.24
C LEU A 336 -3.96 21.65 -8.17
N LEU A 337 -3.04 22.20 -7.36
CA LEU A 337 -2.77 23.63 -7.27
C LEU A 337 -1.32 23.87 -7.69
N LEU A 338 -1.11 23.89 -9.01
CA LEU A 338 0.18 24.17 -9.62
C LEU A 338 0.38 25.69 -9.67
N THR A 339 1.33 26.18 -8.89
CA THR A 339 1.82 27.55 -9.01
C THR A 339 2.73 27.59 -10.23
N TYR A 340 2.17 27.96 -11.38
CA TYR A 340 2.98 28.29 -12.55
C TYR A 340 3.79 29.53 -12.20
N SER A 341 5.10 29.36 -11.99
CA SER A 341 6.00 30.52 -12.03
C SER A 341 6.02 31.01 -13.48
N GLU A 342 5.45 32.19 -13.73
CA GLU A 342 5.50 32.86 -15.03
C GLU A 342 6.95 33.14 -15.52
N ASP A 343 7.96 32.87 -14.69
CA ASP A 343 9.39 33.07 -14.97
C ASP A 343 10.05 32.06 -15.95
N ARG A 344 9.28 31.36 -16.80
CA ARG A 344 9.85 30.65 -17.98
C ARG A 344 9.92 31.54 -19.23
N ASP A 345 9.82 32.85 -19.06
CA ASP A 345 10.27 33.83 -20.02
C ASP A 345 11.79 34.03 -19.89
N GLY A 346 12.59 33.27 -20.64
CA GLY A 346 14.03 33.58 -20.69
C GLY A 346 14.91 32.75 -21.61
N GLU A 347 14.58 31.48 -21.88
CA GLU A 347 15.39 30.67 -22.79
C GLU A 347 14.52 29.87 -23.76
N GLY A 348 14.29 30.45 -24.94
CA GLY A 348 14.34 29.67 -26.18
C GLY A 348 13.03 29.13 -26.76
N ILE A 349 11.85 29.45 -26.21
CA ILE A 349 10.59 29.30 -26.96
C ILE A 349 10.40 30.54 -27.85
N VAL A 350 11.36 30.75 -28.74
CA VAL A 350 11.07 31.50 -29.96
C VAL A 350 9.90 30.75 -30.62
N PRO A 351 8.71 31.37 -30.77
CA PRO A 351 7.53 30.69 -31.27
C PRO A 351 7.89 29.91 -32.53
N LEU A 352 7.36 28.70 -32.69
CA LEU A 352 7.62 27.87 -33.88
C LEU A 352 7.48 28.70 -35.18
N LEU A 353 6.52 29.64 -35.19
CA LEU A 353 6.31 30.60 -36.27
C LEU A 353 7.51 31.52 -36.56
N VAL A 354 8.24 31.96 -35.54
CA VAL A 354 9.46 32.79 -35.67
C VAL A 354 10.64 31.95 -36.18
N LYS A 355 10.75 30.68 -35.77
CA LYS A 355 11.75 29.74 -36.35
C LYS A 355 11.44 29.44 -37.82
N ILE A 356 10.15 29.23 -38.16
CA ILE A 356 9.70 29.02 -39.54
C ILE A 356 9.95 30.27 -40.39
N THR A 357 9.62 31.47 -39.90
CA THR A 357 9.90 32.71 -40.64
C THR A 357 11.39 32.95 -40.83
N ALA A 358 12.23 32.72 -39.81
CA ALA A 358 13.67 32.82 -39.96
C ALA A 358 14.22 31.84 -41.01
N ALA A 359 13.72 30.60 -41.03
CA ALA A 359 14.11 29.60 -42.04
C ALA A 359 13.66 30.02 -43.45
N ILE A 360 12.43 30.53 -43.62
CA ILE A 360 11.93 31.02 -44.90
C ILE A 360 12.76 32.20 -45.40
N VAL A 361 13.06 33.17 -44.52
CA VAL A 361 13.89 34.34 -44.87
C VAL A 361 15.28 33.90 -45.30
N PHE A 362 15.89 32.93 -44.60
CA PHE A 362 17.20 32.40 -44.96
C PHE A 362 17.20 31.74 -46.34
N VAL A 363 16.17 30.94 -46.66
CA VAL A 363 16.01 30.32 -47.98
C VAL A 363 15.82 31.37 -49.07
N LEU A 364 15.01 32.41 -48.82
CA LEU A 364 14.81 33.50 -49.78
C LEU A 364 16.12 34.26 -50.07
N VAL A 365 16.93 34.53 -49.05
CA VAL A 365 18.24 35.17 -49.21
C VAL A 365 19.19 34.28 -50.05
N LEU A 366 19.17 32.97 -49.84
CA LEU A 366 19.95 32.02 -50.66
C LEU A 366 19.50 31.99 -52.12
N VAL A 367 18.19 31.98 -52.37
CA VAL A 367 17.65 32.03 -53.75
C VAL A 367 18.03 33.34 -54.44
N LEU A 368 17.90 34.48 -53.74
CA LEU A 368 18.25 35.78 -54.29
C LEU A 368 19.75 35.91 -54.57
N THR A 369 20.62 35.37 -53.71
CA THR A 369 22.07 35.38 -53.97
C THR A 369 22.44 34.52 -55.17
N VAL A 370 21.91 33.29 -55.28
CA VAL A 370 22.13 32.44 -56.47
C VAL A 370 21.63 33.14 -57.74
N TYR A 371 20.45 33.76 -57.68
CA TYR A 371 19.89 34.52 -58.79
C TYR A 371 20.79 35.70 -59.19
N TRP A 372 21.29 36.47 -58.23
CA TRP A 372 22.16 37.62 -58.49
C TRP A 372 23.50 37.20 -59.11
N PHE A 373 24.13 36.13 -58.60
CA PHE A 373 25.36 35.58 -59.19
C PHE A 373 25.13 34.96 -60.58
N GLY A 374 24.00 34.27 -60.78
CA GLY A 374 23.62 33.71 -62.07
C GLY A 374 23.33 34.79 -63.12
N TRP A 375 22.70 35.89 -62.73
CA TRP A 375 22.41 36.99 -63.66
C TRP A 375 23.65 37.84 -63.97
N GLY A 376 24.49 38.11 -62.96
CA GLY A 376 25.73 38.88 -63.12
C GLY A 376 26.74 38.21 -64.07
N THR A 377 26.82 36.88 -64.06
CA THR A 377 27.66 36.14 -65.02
C THR A 377 27.10 36.14 -66.45
N ARG A 378 25.77 36.25 -66.61
CA ARG A 378 25.12 36.37 -67.93
C ARG A 378 25.36 37.74 -68.57
N TRP A 379 25.43 38.81 -67.77
CA TRP A 379 25.77 40.16 -68.25
C TRP A 379 27.23 40.34 -68.67
N ARG A 380 28.17 39.57 -68.09
CA ARG A 380 29.57 39.56 -68.55
C ARG A 380 29.76 39.02 -69.97
N LYS A 381 28.83 38.20 -70.49
CA LYS A 381 28.85 37.74 -71.90
C LYS A 381 28.33 38.78 -72.90
N PHE A 382 27.61 39.81 -72.45
CA PHE A 382 27.06 40.85 -73.34
C PHE A 382 27.85 42.17 -73.30
N SER A 383 28.80 42.35 -72.38
CA SER A 383 29.49 43.63 -72.21
C SER A 383 30.66 43.87 -73.15
N GLY A 384 31.05 42.92 -74.02
CA GLY A 384 32.04 43.16 -75.08
C GLY A 384 33.41 43.69 -74.62
N LEU A 385 33.69 43.68 -73.32
CA LEU A 385 34.94 44.13 -72.75
C LEU A 385 35.96 43.01 -72.90
N VAL A 386 36.65 43.04 -74.04
CA VAL A 386 37.89 42.31 -74.27
C VAL A 386 38.87 42.70 -73.16
N PRO A 387 39.40 41.75 -72.37
CA PRO A 387 40.48 42.06 -71.45
C PRO A 387 41.74 42.34 -72.27
N ASP A 388 42.00 43.62 -72.51
CA ASP A 388 43.31 44.09 -72.95
C ASP A 388 44.32 43.80 -71.84
N ASN A 389 45.21 42.84 -72.13
CA ASN A 389 46.59 42.70 -71.63
C ASN A 389 46.96 41.23 -71.36
N ALA A 390 47.08 40.46 -72.44
CA ALA A 390 47.99 39.31 -72.44
C ALA A 390 49.40 39.82 -72.82
N LYS A 391 50.17 40.26 -71.82
CA LYS A 391 51.62 40.44 -71.98
C LYS A 391 52.25 39.06 -72.18
N THR A 392 52.84 38.87 -73.35
CA THR A 392 53.70 37.76 -73.73
C THR A 392 54.92 37.65 -72.79
N PRO A 393 55.21 36.47 -72.22
CA PRO A 393 56.50 36.24 -71.61
C PRO A 393 57.55 36.00 -72.71
N VAL A 394 58.57 36.85 -72.72
CA VAL A 394 59.79 36.67 -73.50
C VAL A 394 60.52 35.44 -72.96
N VAL A 395 60.58 34.38 -73.75
CA VAL A 395 61.44 33.21 -73.51
C VAL A 395 62.75 33.47 -74.25
N THR A 396 63.80 33.75 -73.49
CA THR A 396 65.19 33.70 -73.94
C THR A 396 65.60 32.23 -74.16
N ARG A 397 66.06 31.91 -75.38
CA ARG A 397 66.72 30.65 -75.74
C ARG A 397 68.22 30.76 -75.54
N HIS A 398 68.82 29.68 -75.05
CA HIS A 398 70.14 29.24 -75.52
C HIS A 398 69.95 28.26 -76.69
#